data_AF-A0A1M6IET2-F1
#
_entry.id   AF-A0A1M6IET2-F1
#
_cell.length_a   1.000
_cell.length_b   1.000
_cell.length_c   1.000
_cell.angle_alpha   90.00
_cell.angle_beta   90.00
_cell.angle_gamma   90.00
#
_symmetry.space_group_name_H-M   'P 1'
#
loop_
_entity.id
_entity.type
_entity.pdbx_description
1 polymer ?
#
loop_
_entity_poly.entity_id
_entity_poly.type
_entity_poly.pdbx_seq_one_letter_code
_entity_poly.pdbx_strand_id
1 'polypeptide(L)'
;MPVSDADLSVEAADDGPRALAEALSAEHAAVYGYEFAGGAGGGLDYRTRAGEAALVHKALRDELHGLAVASGVRLKPAPAWYPLPEERGDEALDAFLLGLEEDTARAYAWLSSARDTDLRTTGARNLQGAAVRVLELGGDPGALPGFDAA
;
A
#
# COMPACT_ATOMS: atom_id res chain seq x y z
N MET A 1 16.27 44.96 -3.45
CA MET A 1 14.85 44.56 -3.47
C MET A 1 14.71 43.34 -2.59
N PRO A 2 14.18 43.45 -1.37
CA PRO A 2 13.92 42.25 -0.57
C PRO A 2 12.71 41.53 -1.15
N VAL A 3 12.89 40.27 -1.51
CA VAL A 3 11.78 39.35 -1.77
C VAL A 3 11.02 39.16 -0.46
N SER A 4 9.70 39.34 -0.52
CA SER A 4 8.80 39.22 0.63
C SER A 4 8.77 37.77 1.13
N ASP A 5 9.00 37.55 2.42
CA ASP A 5 8.89 36.24 3.12
C ASP A 5 7.48 35.62 3.07
N ALA A 6 6.51 36.33 2.49
CA ALA A 6 5.12 35.88 2.38
C ALA A 6 4.89 34.72 1.38
N ASP A 7 5.90 34.34 0.58
CA ASP A 7 5.77 33.25 -0.40
C ASP A 7 6.24 31.88 0.14
N LEU A 8 6.80 31.84 1.36
CA LEU A 8 7.22 30.60 2.04
C LEU A 8 6.16 30.04 3.01
N SER A 9 4.99 30.69 3.11
CA SER A 9 3.99 30.40 4.14
C SER A 9 2.74 29.66 3.65
N VAL A 10 2.78 29.00 2.48
CA VAL A 10 1.93 27.81 2.35
C VAL A 10 2.64 26.75 3.19
N GLU A 11 2.38 26.73 4.51
CA GLU A 11 2.62 25.52 5.28
C GLU A 11 1.87 24.43 4.54
N ALA A 12 2.59 23.62 3.76
CA ALA A 12 1.99 22.53 3.00
C ALA A 12 1.18 21.72 4.01
N ALA A 13 -0.15 21.74 3.83
CA ALA A 13 -1.08 21.05 4.69
C ALA A 13 -0.57 19.62 4.87
N ASP A 14 -0.55 19.13 6.11
CA ASP A 14 -0.10 17.75 6.36
C ASP A 14 -1.02 16.79 5.61
N ASP A 15 -0.50 16.19 4.53
CA ASP A 15 -1.22 15.21 3.73
C ASP A 15 -1.28 13.85 4.45
N GLY A 16 -0.71 13.71 5.65
CA GLY A 16 -0.73 12.49 6.47
C GLY A 16 -2.10 11.81 6.56
N PRO A 17 -3.22 12.51 6.89
CA PRO A 17 -4.55 11.92 6.89
C PRO A 17 -5.00 11.36 5.54
N ARG A 18 -4.62 12.01 4.44
CA ARG A 18 -4.95 11.55 3.08
C ARG A 18 -4.08 10.34 2.71
N ALA A 19 -2.79 10.39 3.01
CA ALA A 19 -1.88 9.28 2.81
C ALA A 19 -2.26 8.05 3.63
N LEU A 20 -2.74 8.23 4.86
CA LEU A 20 -3.26 7.15 5.70
C LEU A 20 -4.52 6.52 5.10
N ALA A 21 -5.45 7.35 4.61
CA ALA A 21 -6.64 6.86 3.94
C ALA A 21 -6.32 6.09 2.65
N GLU A 22 -5.31 6.55 1.89
CA GLU A 22 -4.81 5.88 0.70
C GLU A 22 -4.17 4.52 1.03
N ALA A 23 -3.27 4.47 2.02
CA ALA A 23 -2.64 3.24 2.48
C ALA A 23 -3.69 2.22 2.95
N LEU A 24 -4.71 2.66 3.71
CA LEU A 24 -5.78 1.78 4.13
C LEU A 24 -6.64 1.30 2.94
N SER A 25 -6.85 2.13 1.92
CA SER A 25 -7.55 1.72 0.70
C SER A 25 -6.77 0.65 -0.06
N ALA A 26 -5.46 0.83 -0.20
CA ALA A 26 -4.56 -0.15 -0.82
C ALA A 26 -4.57 -1.49 -0.05
N GLU A 27 -4.53 -1.45 1.29
CA GLU A 27 -4.61 -2.67 2.11
C GLU A 27 -5.95 -3.41 1.94
N HIS A 28 -7.07 -2.71 1.79
CA HIS A 28 -8.33 -3.39 1.49
C HIS A 28 -8.31 -4.08 0.12
N ALA A 29 -7.71 -3.44 -0.90
CA ALA A 29 -7.56 -4.03 -2.22
C ALA A 29 -6.64 -5.26 -2.16
N ALA A 30 -5.53 -5.18 -1.43
CA ALA A 30 -4.58 -6.29 -1.23
C ALA A 30 -5.24 -7.49 -0.53
N VAL A 31 -5.97 -7.27 0.57
CA VAL A 31 -6.73 -8.35 1.23
C VAL A 31 -7.68 -9.04 0.26
N TYR A 32 -8.46 -8.26 -0.50
CA TYR A 32 -9.40 -8.82 -1.46
C TYR A 32 -8.71 -9.59 -2.59
N GLY A 33 -7.61 -9.04 -3.13
CA GLY A 33 -6.83 -9.64 -4.20
C GLY A 33 -6.17 -10.96 -3.80
N TYR A 34 -5.54 -11.02 -2.62
CA TYR A 34 -4.92 -12.24 -2.11
C TYR A 34 -5.94 -13.33 -1.77
N GLU A 35 -7.10 -12.97 -1.19
CA GLU A 35 -8.18 -13.93 -0.97
C GLU A 35 -8.74 -14.47 -2.30
N PHE A 36 -8.90 -13.60 -3.29
CA PHE A 36 -9.30 -14.01 -4.63
C PHE A 36 -8.29 -14.94 -5.28
N ALA A 37 -7.00 -14.59 -5.27
CA ALA A 37 -5.94 -15.39 -5.86
C ALA A 37 -5.84 -16.77 -5.18
N GLY A 38 -5.96 -16.82 -3.85
CA GLY A 38 -6.02 -18.09 -3.12
C GLY A 38 -7.25 -18.95 -3.45
N GLY A 39 -8.37 -18.34 -3.86
CA GLY A 39 -9.54 -19.07 -4.34
C GLY A 39 -9.44 -19.51 -5.82
N ALA A 40 -8.80 -18.70 -6.66
CA ALA A 40 -8.73 -18.87 -8.11
C ALA A 40 -7.54 -19.73 -8.58
N GLY A 41 -6.42 -19.69 -7.86
CA GLY A 41 -5.15 -20.32 -8.25
C GLY A 41 -5.12 -21.84 -8.13
N GLY A 42 -4.08 -22.42 -8.73
CA GLY A 42 -3.85 -23.86 -8.82
C GLY A 42 -3.11 -24.45 -7.61
N GLY A 43 -3.71 -25.44 -6.96
CA GLY A 43 -3.00 -26.30 -6.00
C GLY A 43 -2.87 -25.75 -4.58
N LEU A 44 -2.67 -26.65 -3.62
CA LEU A 44 -2.69 -26.33 -2.18
C LEU A 44 -1.58 -25.34 -1.77
N ASP A 45 -0.41 -25.44 -2.39
CA ASP A 45 0.74 -24.60 -2.04
C ASP A 45 0.49 -23.13 -2.39
N TYR A 46 -0.09 -22.87 -3.57
CA TYR A 46 -0.48 -21.51 -3.98
C TYR A 46 -1.53 -20.93 -3.03
N ARG A 47 -2.57 -21.71 -2.70
CA ARG A 47 -3.62 -21.28 -1.76
C ARG A 47 -3.07 -20.96 -0.38
N THR A 48 -2.15 -21.78 0.12
CA THR A 48 -1.51 -21.58 1.43
C THR A 48 -0.73 -20.27 1.44
N ARG A 49 0.14 -20.06 0.44
CA ARG A 49 0.93 -18.83 0.30
C ARG A 49 0.06 -17.58 0.20
N ALA A 50 -0.97 -17.61 -0.67
CA ALA A 50 -1.88 -16.49 -0.83
C ALA A 50 -2.70 -16.21 0.45
N GLY A 51 -3.10 -17.26 1.17
CA GLY A 51 -3.79 -17.15 2.45
C GLY A 51 -2.92 -16.54 3.56
N GLU A 52 -1.65 -16.93 3.63
CA GLU A 52 -0.67 -16.35 4.56
C GLU A 52 -0.45 -14.86 4.28
N ALA A 53 -0.27 -14.48 3.01
CA ALA A 53 -0.15 -13.08 2.61
C ALA A 53 -1.45 -12.28 2.93
N ALA A 54 -2.63 -12.86 2.70
CA ALA A 54 -3.89 -12.23 3.09
C ALA A 54 -3.98 -11.94 4.60
N LEU A 55 -3.43 -12.81 5.45
CA LEU A 55 -3.37 -12.58 6.90
C LEU A 55 -2.44 -11.42 7.25
N VAL A 56 -1.31 -11.29 6.56
CA VAL A 56 -0.40 -10.14 6.73
C VAL A 56 -1.12 -8.84 6.39
N HIS A 57 -1.78 -8.74 5.24
CA HIS A 57 -2.52 -7.55 4.85
C HIS A 57 -3.70 -7.23 5.79
N LYS A 58 -4.39 -8.23 6.34
CA LYS A 58 -5.42 -8.00 7.36
C LYS A 58 -4.84 -7.35 8.62
N ALA A 59 -3.68 -7.83 9.08
CA ALA A 59 -3.01 -7.24 10.24
C ALA A 59 -2.57 -5.79 9.97
N LEU A 60 -2.03 -5.52 8.77
CA LEU A 60 -1.65 -4.17 8.34
C LEU A 60 -2.86 -3.24 8.22
N ARG A 61 -3.96 -3.70 7.63
CA ARG A 61 -5.23 -2.96 7.56
C ARG A 61 -5.74 -2.60 8.95
N ASP A 62 -5.72 -3.55 9.89
CA ASP A 62 -6.21 -3.34 11.24
C ASP A 62 -5.33 -2.36 12.03
N GLU A 63 -4.00 -2.40 11.81
CA GLU A 63 -3.06 -1.40 12.33
C GLU A 63 -3.37 0.01 11.81
N LEU A 64 -3.50 0.19 10.49
CA LEU A 64 -3.81 1.49 9.88
C LEU A 64 -5.17 2.01 10.31
N HIS A 65 -6.17 1.13 10.43
CA HIS A 65 -7.48 1.51 10.96
C HIS A 65 -7.37 1.98 12.42
N GLY A 66 -6.57 1.32 13.24
CA GLY A 66 -6.27 1.74 14.61
C GLY A 66 -5.66 3.13 14.68
N LEU A 67 -4.68 3.42 13.81
CA LEU A 67 -4.08 4.76 13.69
C LEU A 67 -5.10 5.81 13.26
N ALA A 68 -5.96 5.50 12.28
CA ALA A 68 -6.98 6.44 11.82
C ALA A 68 -7.99 6.79 12.92
N VAL A 69 -8.40 5.80 13.72
CA VAL A 69 -9.26 6.03 14.90
C VAL A 69 -8.55 6.90 15.94
N ALA A 70 -7.29 6.60 16.25
CA ALA A 70 -6.49 7.36 17.22
C ALA A 70 -6.26 8.81 16.79
N SER A 71 -6.06 9.05 15.49
CA SER A 71 -5.83 10.37 14.91
C SER A 71 -7.12 11.10 14.51
N GLY A 72 -8.30 10.52 14.75
CA GLY A 72 -9.60 11.12 14.40
C GLY A 72 -9.83 11.29 12.89
N VAL A 73 -9.11 10.55 12.06
CA VAL A 73 -9.21 10.61 10.60
C VAL A 73 -10.49 9.92 10.15
N ARG A 74 -11.33 10.62 9.38
CA ARG A 74 -12.53 10.01 8.78
C ARG A 74 -12.17 9.25 7.52
N LEU A 75 -12.25 7.93 7.61
CA LEU A 75 -12.03 7.01 6.51
C LEU A 75 -13.32 6.80 5.71
N LYS A 76 -13.17 6.58 4.41
CA LYS A 76 -14.28 6.08 3.58
C LYS A 76 -14.44 4.58 3.83
N PRO A 77 -15.67 4.05 3.84
CA PRO A 77 -15.88 2.61 3.82
C PRO A 77 -15.21 1.98 2.61
N ALA A 78 -14.68 0.76 2.77
CA ALA A 78 -14.18 -0.01 1.65
C ALA A 78 -15.30 -0.29 0.63
N PRO A 79 -15.03 -0.26 -0.68
CA PRO A 79 -15.99 -0.67 -1.70
C PRO A 79 -16.38 -2.15 -1.55
N ALA A 80 -17.56 -2.49 -2.07
CA ALA A 80 -18.08 -3.87 -2.01
C ALA A 80 -17.35 -4.86 -2.93
N TRP A 81 -16.60 -4.34 -3.92
CA TRP A 81 -15.85 -5.14 -4.89
C TRP A 81 -14.64 -4.36 -5.41
N TYR A 82 -13.66 -5.09 -5.93
CA TYR A 82 -12.47 -4.56 -6.58
C TYR A 82 -12.33 -5.15 -7.99
N PRO A 83 -11.66 -4.44 -8.92
CA PRO A 83 -11.29 -5.02 -10.21
C PRO A 83 -10.46 -6.29 -10.02
N LEU A 84 -10.76 -7.32 -10.80
CA LEU A 84 -10.10 -8.62 -10.76
C LEU A 84 -9.62 -9.01 -12.16
N PRO A 85 -8.54 -9.79 -12.30
CA PRO A 85 -8.07 -10.26 -13.59
C PRO A 85 -9.07 -11.26 -14.20
N GLU A 86 -9.21 -11.24 -15.53
CA GLU A 86 -10.03 -12.21 -16.26
C GLU A 86 -9.34 -13.59 -16.30
N GLU A 87 -8.02 -13.58 -16.49
CA GLU A 87 -7.17 -14.78 -16.49
C GLU A 87 -6.90 -15.27 -15.06
N ARG A 88 -6.86 -16.60 -14.90
CA ARG A 88 -6.78 -17.27 -13.59
C ARG A 88 -5.61 -18.25 -13.48
N GLY A 89 -4.68 -18.21 -14.43
CA GLY A 89 -3.44 -18.96 -14.32
C GLY A 89 -2.54 -18.33 -13.26
N ASP A 90 -1.74 -19.15 -12.57
CA ASP A 90 -0.89 -18.69 -11.46
C ASP A 90 0.01 -17.50 -11.87
N GLU A 91 0.56 -17.51 -13.10
CA GLU A 91 1.35 -16.40 -13.63
C GLU A 91 0.55 -15.08 -13.76
N ALA A 92 -0.69 -15.15 -14.25
CA ALA A 92 -1.57 -14.00 -14.37
C ALA A 92 -2.01 -13.47 -12.99
N LEU A 93 -2.22 -14.38 -12.04
CA LEU A 93 -2.54 -14.03 -10.66
C LEU A 93 -1.33 -13.39 -9.95
N ASP A 94 -0.12 -13.90 -10.15
CA ASP A 94 1.10 -13.34 -9.58
C ASP A 94 1.37 -11.93 -10.14
N ALA A 95 1.17 -11.71 -11.44
CA ALA A 95 1.25 -10.38 -12.04
C ALA A 95 0.20 -9.40 -11.47
N PHE A 96 -1.02 -9.89 -11.21
CA PHE A 96 -2.06 -9.09 -10.56
C PHE A 96 -1.68 -8.73 -9.11
N LEU A 97 -1.18 -9.70 -8.34
CA LEU A 97 -0.73 -9.48 -6.96
C LEU A 97 0.47 -8.53 -6.89
N LEU A 98 1.39 -8.62 -7.86
CA LEU A 98 2.52 -7.69 -7.98
C LEU A 98 2.04 -6.24 -8.08
N GLY A 99 1.02 -5.97 -8.92
CA GLY A 99 0.45 -4.63 -9.03
C GLY A 99 -0.15 -4.12 -7.71
N LEU A 100 -0.78 -4.99 -6.92
CA LEU A 100 -1.29 -4.62 -5.59
C LEU A 100 -0.15 -4.31 -4.61
N GLU A 101 0.94 -5.07 -4.65
CA GLU A 101 2.12 -4.80 -3.82
C GLU A 101 2.82 -3.49 -4.21
N GLU A 102 2.90 -3.18 -5.50
CA GLU A 102 3.39 -1.89 -5.99
C GLU A 102 2.50 -0.73 -5.53
N ASP A 103 1.18 -0.90 -5.53
CA ASP A 103 0.23 0.10 -5.07
C ASP A 103 0.34 0.32 -3.55
N THR A 104 0.45 -0.75 -2.75
CA THR A 104 0.70 -0.62 -1.30
C THR A 104 2.05 0.05 -1.02
N ALA A 105 3.11 -0.31 -1.73
CA ALA A 105 4.41 0.34 -1.61
C ALA A 105 4.33 1.84 -1.91
N ARG A 106 3.64 2.23 -2.99
CA ARG A 106 3.43 3.66 -3.34
C ARG A 106 2.66 4.39 -2.25
N ALA A 107 1.59 3.79 -1.73
CA ALA A 107 0.79 4.40 -0.66
C ALA A 107 1.58 4.54 0.65
N TYR A 108 2.40 3.55 1.01
CA TYR A 108 3.28 3.62 2.16
C TYR A 108 4.43 4.62 1.99
N ALA A 109 4.97 4.77 0.78
CA ALA A 109 5.92 5.83 0.47
C ALA A 109 5.30 7.22 0.70
N TRP A 110 4.06 7.45 0.29
CA TRP A 110 3.35 8.70 0.59
C TRP A 110 3.10 8.86 2.11
N LEU A 111 2.67 7.81 2.80
CA LEU A 111 2.48 7.87 4.25
C LEU A 111 3.78 8.19 5.01
N SER A 112 4.93 7.74 4.49
CA SER A 112 6.24 8.07 5.05
C SER A 112 6.64 9.54 4.94
N SER A 113 5.89 10.36 4.18
CA SER A 113 6.10 11.82 4.13
C SER A 113 5.26 12.59 5.15
N ALA A 114 4.47 11.91 6.00
CA ALA A 114 3.63 12.57 7.00
C ALA A 114 4.45 13.40 8.01
N ARG A 115 3.89 14.52 8.47
CA ARG A 115 4.51 15.32 9.55
C ARG A 115 4.42 14.59 10.89
N ASP A 116 3.30 13.92 11.14
CA ASP A 116 3.12 13.05 12.29
C ASP A 116 4.17 11.90 12.30
N THR A 117 4.82 11.70 13.45
CA THR A 117 5.94 10.76 13.56
C THR A 117 5.49 9.30 13.56
N ASP A 118 4.32 9.01 14.12
CA ASP A 118 3.79 7.66 14.18
C ASP A 118 3.33 7.22 12.78
N LEU A 119 2.64 8.11 12.05
CA LEU A 119 2.27 7.87 10.65
C LEU A 119 3.51 7.67 9.77
N ARG A 120 4.49 8.57 9.87
CA ARG A 120 5.72 8.50 9.08
C ARG A 120 6.50 7.21 9.31
N THR A 121 6.66 6.83 10.58
CA THR A 121 7.40 5.62 10.95
C THR A 121 6.66 4.36 10.50
N THR A 122 5.33 4.34 10.64
CA THR A 122 4.49 3.24 10.15
C THR A 122 4.60 3.09 8.64
N GLY A 123 4.49 4.19 7.90
CA GLY A 123 4.66 4.20 6.44
C GLY A 123 6.03 3.68 6.02
N ALA A 124 7.12 4.17 6.62
CA ALA A 124 8.47 3.72 6.29
C ALA A 124 8.71 2.23 6.60
N ARG A 125 8.18 1.71 7.71
CA ARG A 125 8.30 0.30 8.08
C ARG A 125 7.51 -0.60 7.12
N ASN A 126 6.26 -0.25 6.84
CA ASN A 126 5.39 -1.08 6.01
C ASN A 126 5.79 -0.99 4.52
N LEU A 127 6.40 0.12 4.08
CA LEU A 127 7.07 0.23 2.77
C LEU A 127 8.16 -0.83 2.59
N GLN A 128 9.00 -1.08 3.62
CA GLN A 128 10.04 -2.11 3.55
C GLN A 128 9.43 -3.50 3.35
N GLY A 129 8.33 -3.79 4.07
CA GLY A 129 7.59 -5.05 3.90
C GLY A 129 6.99 -5.21 2.50
N ALA A 130 6.37 -4.16 1.97
CA ALA A 130 5.83 -4.16 0.61
C ALA A 130 6.92 -4.35 -0.45
N ALA A 131 8.06 -3.67 -0.30
CA ALA A 131 9.19 -3.82 -1.21
C ALA A 131 9.75 -5.26 -1.24
N VAL A 132 9.79 -5.95 -0.09
CA VAL A 132 10.16 -7.38 -0.04
C VAL A 132 9.16 -8.23 -0.81
N ARG A 133 7.84 -8.01 -0.65
CA ARG A 133 6.81 -8.79 -1.35
C ARG A 133 6.80 -8.54 -2.86
N VAL A 134 7.06 -7.30 -3.30
CA VAL A 134 7.30 -6.97 -4.72
C VAL A 134 8.44 -7.82 -5.28
N LEU A 135 9.58 -7.89 -4.58
CA LEU A 135 10.74 -8.69 -5.00
C LEU A 135 10.44 -10.19 -4.99
N GLU A 136 9.71 -10.69 -4.00
CA GLU A 136 9.31 -12.11 -3.90
C GLU A 136 8.39 -12.54 -5.05
N LEU A 137 7.60 -11.61 -5.59
CA LEU A 137 6.77 -11.80 -6.79
C LEU A 137 7.53 -11.57 -8.10
N GLY A 138 8.83 -11.28 -8.05
CA GLY A 138 9.66 -11.06 -9.22
C GLY A 138 9.58 -9.65 -9.81
N GLY A 139 9.00 -8.70 -9.08
CA GLY A 139 9.03 -7.29 -9.43
C GLY A 139 10.41 -6.67 -9.24
N ASP A 140 10.61 -5.49 -9.85
CA ASP A 140 11.85 -4.71 -9.74
C ASP A 140 11.58 -3.42 -8.95
N PRO A 141 12.39 -3.07 -7.94
CA PRO A 141 12.37 -1.74 -7.36
C PRO A 141 12.79 -0.73 -8.43
N GLY A 142 11.79 -0.23 -9.17
CA GLY A 142 12.00 0.79 -10.17
C GLY A 142 12.77 1.99 -9.62
N ALA A 143 13.34 2.79 -10.51
CA ALA A 143 14.18 3.90 -10.13
C ALA A 143 13.47 4.85 -9.15
N LEU A 144 14.20 5.32 -8.14
CA LEU A 144 13.68 6.34 -7.23
C LEU A 144 13.37 7.62 -8.01
N PRO A 145 12.35 8.40 -7.60
CA PRO A 145 12.05 9.68 -8.23
C PRO A 145 13.31 10.56 -8.34
N GLY A 146 13.67 10.94 -9.58
CA GLY A 146 14.85 11.75 -9.87
C GLY A 146 16.13 10.96 -10.16
N PHE A 147 16.07 9.63 -10.23
CA PHE A 147 17.17 8.76 -10.62
C PHE A 147 16.76 7.92 -11.83
N ASP A 148 17.71 7.62 -12.72
CA ASP A 148 17.51 6.64 -13.78
C ASP A 148 17.59 5.22 -13.22
N ALA A 149 16.95 4.25 -13.89
CA ALA A 149 17.12 2.84 -13.56
C ALA A 149 18.58 2.44 -13.81
N ALA A 150 19.16 1.66 -12.88
CA ALA A 150 20.56 1.24 -12.92
C ALA A 150 20.86 0.25 -14.05
#